data_AF-R6R7K6-F1
#
_entry.id   AF-R6R7K6-F1
#
_cell.length_a   1.000
_cell.length_b   1.000
_cell.length_c   1.000
_cell.angle_alpha   90.00
_cell.angle_beta   90.00
_cell.angle_gamma   90.00
#
_symmetry.space_group_name_H-M   'P 1'
#
loop_
_entity.id
_entity.type
_entity.pdbx_description
1 polymer ?
#
loop_
_entity_poly.entity_id
_entity_poly.type
_entity_poly.pdbx_seq_one_letter_code
_entity_poly.pdbx_strand_id
1 'polypeptide(L)'
;MKNKINLLLMLFLFTGCSSMDTSSNNTNEHEHTYSETWSKDGVYHWHESTCEHEIIIDKAEHDYDEGKITKKATCKENGIKTYTCKVCEFKKTEELPLLEHDFETTYRSDDDYHWYECKNCDTRKDQASHDFNVSYQEIDGEQYKIKTCKICNKVVQGKLGLTKLTSLSDKVTDKGGYVTPQFNRSCLNSEFTLNGFKIEDGISMHPSENDGFITFDISSYEYDTFVSTIGKTDQQKDCNVRFKVIVDDLIKYESPLIKNAEEEYIEVDIKDAKKLSLCVSNGGDSFSFDESVFAYPTLINKVNLDVVDLTLENLPYVQKVNQDLSLDNVSAIVKYNTGAFKRINKDEFTIANYDKTLLGKQNINITYNDKEFTHELLNSEDNIYLNTIQDKFVEQNSYFTPTIGEDCDDQTQFAIGGYIFDNGICIHPKGNEDPGFIKIDLSEINYGKFHTVLGKTRKGIAYDLTFNIYGDEEVLFTKILRPGQFETVDLDISTYQTLKLEVKIGNDNTITYGSSGFADTVIYK
;
A
#
# COMPACT_ATOMS: atom_id res chain seq x y z
N MET A 1 17.94 40.45 0.98
CA MET A 1 18.66 40.93 -0.22
C MET A 1 17.73 41.83 -1.02
N LYS A 2 18.32 42.84 -1.69
CA LYS A 2 17.72 43.98 -2.39
C LYS A 2 16.35 43.72 -3.07
N ASN A 3 15.43 44.68 -2.95
CA ASN A 3 14.86 45.37 -4.11
C ASN A 3 14.19 46.71 -3.72
N LYS A 4 14.60 47.76 -4.44
CA LYS A 4 14.01 49.10 -4.51
C LYS A 4 12.96 49.12 -5.63
N ILE A 5 11.94 49.97 -5.52
CA ILE A 5 11.28 50.81 -6.56
C ILE A 5 10.36 51.78 -5.76
N ASN A 6 10.66 53.07 -5.61
CA ASN A 6 10.43 54.26 -6.47
C ASN A 6 8.97 54.74 -6.60
N LEU A 7 8.67 55.92 -6.02
CA LEU A 7 7.79 56.97 -6.59
C LEU A 7 7.95 58.28 -5.76
N LEU A 8 8.76 59.25 -6.21
CA LEU A 8 8.41 60.42 -7.04
C LEU A 8 7.65 61.52 -6.27
N LEU A 9 8.29 62.66 -6.02
CA LEU A 9 7.63 63.96 -6.24
C LEU A 9 8.61 65.11 -6.50
N MET A 10 8.21 65.93 -7.46
CA MET A 10 8.93 66.95 -8.21
C MET A 10 9.43 68.14 -7.36
N LEU A 11 10.65 68.54 -7.69
CA LEU A 11 11.24 69.83 -7.37
C LEU A 11 11.00 70.76 -8.58
N PHE A 12 10.27 71.86 -8.39
CA PHE A 12 10.28 73.00 -9.33
C PHE A 12 10.92 74.18 -8.62
N LEU A 13 12.12 74.54 -9.04
CA LEU A 13 12.78 75.82 -8.77
C LEU A 13 12.60 76.68 -10.02
N PHE A 14 11.86 77.78 -9.91
CA PHE A 14 11.97 78.90 -10.83
C PHE A 14 12.82 80.01 -10.19
N THR A 15 13.79 80.45 -10.97
CA THR A 15 14.81 81.44 -10.72
C THR A 15 14.31 82.88 -10.79
N GLY A 16 14.87 83.73 -9.92
CA GLY A 16 15.32 85.08 -10.29
C GLY A 16 14.24 86.17 -10.34
N CYS A 17 14.36 87.17 -9.47
CA CYS A 17 15.13 88.39 -9.74
C CYS A 17 14.61 89.50 -8.82
N SER A 18 15.48 89.94 -7.92
CA SER A 18 15.30 91.16 -7.14
C SER A 18 15.59 92.38 -8.01
N SER A 19 14.60 93.26 -8.14
CA SER A 19 14.81 94.70 -8.28
C SER A 19 13.60 95.42 -7.69
N MET A 20 13.74 95.85 -6.43
CA MET A 20 12.90 96.89 -5.84
C MET A 20 13.26 98.20 -6.52
N ASP A 21 12.27 98.82 -7.16
CA ASP A 21 12.27 100.24 -7.42
C ASP A 21 11.34 100.93 -6.43
N THR A 22 11.76 102.11 -6.01
CA THR A 22 11.32 102.87 -4.85
C THR A 22 9.87 103.34 -4.93
N SER A 23 9.10 103.26 -3.84
CA SER A 23 8.29 104.40 -3.37
C SER A 23 7.56 104.13 -2.04
N SER A 24 7.69 105.12 -1.15
CA SER A 24 6.76 105.57 -0.11
C SER A 24 6.13 104.57 0.87
N ASN A 25 6.54 104.71 2.13
CA ASN A 25 5.73 104.43 3.32
C ASN A 25 4.28 104.89 3.13
N ASN A 26 3.36 103.93 3.25
CA ASN A 26 2.02 104.19 3.75
C ASN A 26 1.55 102.92 4.48
N THR A 27 1.91 102.76 5.76
CA THR A 27 1.25 101.76 6.62
C THR A 27 -0.16 102.25 6.88
N ASN A 28 -1.11 101.81 6.06
CA ASN A 28 -2.53 101.95 6.33
C ASN A 28 -2.82 101.23 7.65
N GLU A 29 -2.83 101.97 8.75
CA GLU A 29 -3.50 101.54 9.98
C GLU A 29 -4.97 101.34 9.64
N HIS A 30 -5.37 100.08 9.59
CA HIS A 30 -6.74 99.65 9.51
C HIS A 30 -6.97 98.71 10.69
N GLU A 31 -8.20 98.68 11.21
CA GLU A 31 -8.55 97.73 12.25
C GLU A 31 -8.64 96.31 11.65
N HIS A 32 -8.00 95.35 12.32
CA HIS A 32 -8.10 93.95 11.93
C HIS A 32 -9.38 93.34 12.49
N THR A 33 -10.18 92.72 11.60
CA THR A 33 -11.24 91.79 12.01
C THR A 33 -10.68 90.37 12.06
N TYR A 34 -11.04 89.62 13.09
CA TYR A 34 -10.54 88.26 13.32
C TYR A 34 -11.66 87.24 13.17
N SER A 35 -11.32 86.02 12.75
CA SER A 35 -12.29 84.93 12.63
C SER A 35 -12.91 84.59 13.97
N GLU A 36 -14.22 84.39 14.01
CA GLU A 36 -14.93 83.84 15.18
C GLU A 36 -14.69 82.33 15.35
N THR A 37 -14.11 81.66 14.34
CA THR A 37 -13.71 80.26 14.41
C THR A 37 -12.24 80.12 14.78
N TRP A 38 -11.95 79.21 15.72
CA TRP A 38 -10.58 78.90 16.12
C TRP A 38 -9.80 78.19 15.02
N SER A 39 -8.66 78.76 14.64
CA SER A 39 -7.59 78.05 13.94
C SER A 39 -6.79 77.21 14.93
N LYS A 40 -6.21 76.10 14.46
CA LYS A 40 -5.54 75.11 15.32
C LYS A 40 -4.50 74.30 14.57
N ASP A 41 -3.41 73.97 15.26
CA ASP A 41 -2.40 73.00 14.85
C ASP A 41 -2.16 71.93 15.94
N GLY A 42 -1.10 71.13 15.81
CA GLY A 42 -0.76 70.06 16.76
C GLY A 42 -0.37 70.54 18.16
N VAL A 43 -0.14 71.84 18.38
CA VAL A 43 0.38 72.41 19.62
C VAL A 43 -0.47 73.56 20.15
N TYR A 44 -0.98 74.43 19.27
CA TYR A 44 -1.65 75.68 19.62
C TYR A 44 -3.03 75.84 18.94
N HIS A 45 -3.83 76.75 19.48
CA HIS A 45 -4.99 77.35 18.83
C HIS A 45 -4.90 78.88 18.87
N TRP A 46 -5.48 79.56 17.88
CA TRP A 46 -5.47 81.02 17.74
C TRP A 46 -6.64 81.52 16.88
N HIS A 47 -6.89 82.83 16.88
CA HIS A 47 -7.76 83.48 15.88
C HIS A 47 -6.92 84.13 14.78
N GLU A 48 -7.27 83.88 13.51
CA GLU A 48 -6.62 84.48 12.35
C GLU A 48 -7.29 85.79 11.95
N SER A 49 -6.50 86.75 11.46
CA SER A 49 -7.02 87.96 10.82
C SER A 49 -7.68 87.62 9.48
N THR A 50 -8.80 88.26 9.14
CA THR A 50 -9.54 88.03 7.88
C THR A 50 -8.98 88.82 6.68
N CYS A 51 -7.80 89.42 6.80
CA CYS A 51 -7.15 90.25 5.76
C CYS A 51 -5.89 89.58 5.20
N GLU A 52 -5.39 90.05 4.06
CA GLU A 52 -4.35 89.40 3.22
C GLU A 52 -2.93 89.30 3.83
N HIS A 53 -2.74 89.60 5.12
CA HIS A 53 -1.45 89.48 5.81
C HIS A 53 -1.62 88.72 7.14
N GLU A 54 -0.70 87.79 7.42
CA GLU A 54 -0.82 86.80 8.50
C GLU A 54 -0.59 87.38 9.91
N ILE A 55 -1.67 87.87 10.56
CA ILE A 55 -1.65 88.29 11.97
C ILE A 55 -2.53 87.34 12.80
N ILE A 56 -2.01 86.87 13.93
CA ILE A 56 -2.70 85.94 14.85
C ILE A 56 -2.85 86.52 16.25
N ILE A 57 -3.98 86.26 16.92
CA ILE A 57 -4.25 86.65 18.31
C ILE A 57 -4.73 85.46 19.15
N ASP A 58 -4.74 85.61 20.48
CA ASP A 58 -5.19 84.59 21.45
C ASP A 58 -4.49 83.23 21.31
N LYS A 59 -3.24 83.23 20.84
CA LYS A 59 -2.47 82.00 20.68
C LYS A 59 -2.18 81.37 22.03
N ALA A 60 -2.72 80.18 22.26
CA ALA A 60 -2.51 79.40 23.48
C ALA A 60 -2.32 77.92 23.17
N GLU A 61 -1.67 77.20 24.09
CA GLU A 61 -1.63 75.73 24.05
C GLU A 61 -3.04 75.15 24.31
N HIS A 62 -3.29 73.94 23.81
CA HIS A 62 -4.58 73.29 23.99
C HIS A 62 -4.90 72.96 25.46
N ASP A 63 -6.07 73.42 25.94
CA ASP A 63 -6.64 73.00 27.24
C ASP A 63 -7.53 71.76 27.04
N TYR A 64 -6.91 70.59 27.16
CA TYR A 64 -7.58 69.30 26.96
C TYR A 64 -8.47 68.89 28.15
N ASP A 65 -9.49 68.09 27.88
CA ASP A 65 -10.25 67.35 28.89
C ASP A 65 -9.44 66.18 29.51
N GLU A 66 -10.07 65.44 30.43
CA GLU A 66 -9.45 64.26 31.08
C GLU A 66 -9.22 63.08 30.10
N GLY A 67 -9.74 63.20 28.88
CA GLY A 67 -9.72 62.19 27.83
C GLY A 67 -10.67 61.02 28.07
N LYS A 68 -11.18 60.45 26.99
CA LYS A 68 -12.11 59.30 27.01
C LYS A 68 -11.52 58.12 26.25
N ILE A 69 -11.66 56.91 26.78
CA ILE A 69 -11.34 55.69 26.05
C ILE A 69 -12.35 55.53 24.91
N THR A 70 -11.89 55.71 23.68
CA THR A 70 -12.69 55.61 22.45
C THR A 70 -12.55 54.24 21.79
N LYS A 71 -11.45 53.54 22.03
CA LYS A 71 -11.24 52.13 21.69
C LYS A 71 -10.66 51.39 22.89
N LYS A 72 -11.32 50.34 23.37
CA LYS A 72 -10.77 49.50 24.45
C LYS A 72 -9.60 48.68 23.91
N ALA A 73 -8.52 48.58 24.69
CA ALA A 73 -7.43 47.67 24.37
C ALA A 73 -7.90 46.21 24.46
N THR A 74 -7.31 45.36 23.64
CA THR A 74 -7.47 43.90 23.67
C THR A 74 -6.08 43.26 23.67
N CYS A 75 -6.00 41.93 23.76
CA CYS A 75 -4.73 41.22 23.61
C CYS A 75 -4.25 41.10 22.14
N LYS A 76 -5.02 41.61 21.16
CA LYS A 76 -4.66 41.67 19.73
C LYS A 76 -4.47 43.09 19.20
N GLU A 77 -5.14 44.08 19.80
CA GLU A 77 -5.14 45.47 19.31
C GLU A 77 -5.01 46.50 20.44
N ASN A 78 -4.17 47.52 20.22
CA ASN A 78 -4.02 48.65 21.12
C ASN A 78 -5.36 49.38 21.33
N GLY A 79 -5.56 49.89 22.54
CA GLY A 79 -6.66 50.80 22.83
C GLY A 79 -6.33 52.22 22.41
N ILE A 80 -7.33 53.11 22.39
CA ILE A 80 -7.16 54.52 22.07
C ILE A 80 -7.88 55.34 23.14
N LYS A 81 -7.16 56.28 23.74
CA LYS A 81 -7.72 57.34 24.56
C LYS A 81 -7.67 58.66 23.77
N THR A 82 -8.80 59.33 23.65
CA THR A 82 -8.92 60.58 22.88
C THR A 82 -9.17 61.74 23.85
N TYR A 83 -8.35 62.78 23.74
CA TYR A 83 -8.45 64.04 24.46
C TYR A 83 -9.04 65.10 23.53
N THR A 84 -9.96 65.93 24.05
CA THR A 84 -10.60 67.01 23.29
C THR A 84 -10.31 68.34 23.95
N CYS A 85 -9.78 69.31 23.19
CA CYS A 85 -9.58 70.68 23.67
C CYS A 85 -10.94 71.34 23.93
N LYS A 86 -11.15 71.87 25.13
CA LYS A 86 -12.43 72.47 25.56
C LYS A 86 -12.76 73.78 24.85
N VAL A 87 -11.75 74.40 24.22
CA VAL A 87 -11.85 75.72 23.58
C VAL A 87 -12.09 75.60 22.08
N CYS A 88 -11.23 74.85 21.36
CA CYS A 88 -11.23 74.79 19.89
C CYS A 88 -11.62 73.41 19.32
N GLU A 89 -12.00 72.45 20.17
CA GLU A 89 -12.40 71.09 19.81
C GLU A 89 -11.32 70.27 19.06
N PHE A 90 -10.04 70.68 19.12
CA PHE A 90 -8.94 69.86 18.59
C PHE A 90 -8.85 68.53 19.34
N LYS A 91 -8.63 67.43 18.62
CA LYS A 91 -8.53 66.08 19.20
C LYS A 91 -7.11 65.55 19.11
N LYS A 92 -6.61 65.04 20.24
CA LYS A 92 -5.36 64.32 20.34
C LYS A 92 -5.63 62.90 20.79
N THR A 93 -4.93 61.92 20.23
CA THR A 93 -5.05 60.51 20.62
C THR A 93 -3.78 60.00 21.26
N GLU A 94 -3.95 59.11 22.24
CA GLU A 94 -2.89 58.37 22.90
C GLU A 94 -3.22 56.86 22.81
N GLU A 95 -2.23 56.06 22.41
CA GLU A 95 -2.38 54.61 22.34
C GLU A 95 -2.26 53.99 23.73
N LEU A 96 -3.20 53.11 24.06
CA LEU A 96 -3.13 52.25 25.23
C LEU A 96 -2.51 50.91 24.83
N PRO A 97 -1.56 50.37 25.61
CA PRO A 97 -0.90 49.11 25.27
C PRO A 97 -1.88 47.94 25.21
N LEU A 98 -1.48 46.88 24.52
CA LEU A 98 -2.18 45.59 24.51
C LEU A 98 -2.41 45.08 25.93
N LEU A 99 -3.54 44.42 26.13
CA LEU A 99 -3.75 43.62 27.33
C LEU A 99 -2.89 42.36 27.26
N GLU A 100 -2.42 41.89 28.41
CA GLU A 100 -1.75 40.59 28.49
C GLU A 100 -2.71 39.47 28.08
N HIS A 101 -2.18 38.40 27.49
CA HIS A 101 -2.96 37.21 27.17
C HIS A 101 -3.38 36.49 28.44
N ASP A 102 -4.69 36.25 28.58
CA ASP A 102 -5.27 35.40 29.62
C ASP A 102 -5.45 33.99 29.06
N PHE A 103 -4.61 33.06 29.51
CA PHE A 103 -4.61 31.68 29.03
C PHE A 103 -5.51 30.78 29.88
N GLU A 104 -6.13 29.80 29.24
CA GLU A 104 -6.82 28.71 29.92
C GLU A 104 -5.87 27.91 30.81
N THR A 105 -6.44 27.30 31.85
CA THR A 105 -5.67 26.49 32.82
C THR A 105 -5.56 25.02 32.43
N THR A 106 -6.33 24.59 31.42
CA THR A 106 -6.32 23.23 30.90
C THR A 106 -5.71 23.19 29.50
N TYR A 107 -4.97 22.12 29.21
CA TYR A 107 -4.43 21.90 27.87
C TYR A 107 -5.55 21.67 26.84
N ARG A 108 -5.37 22.28 25.68
CA ARG A 108 -5.94 21.83 24.41
C ARG A 108 -4.97 20.88 23.73
N SER A 109 -5.48 20.03 22.86
CA SER A 109 -4.66 19.13 22.06
C SER A 109 -5.30 18.80 20.72
N ASP A 110 -4.47 18.62 19.70
CA ASP A 110 -4.80 17.95 18.44
C ASP A 110 -3.96 16.66 18.32
N ASP A 111 -3.86 16.09 17.13
CA ASP A 111 -3.12 14.83 16.88
C ASP A 111 -1.62 14.98 17.06
N ASP A 112 -1.08 16.18 16.85
CA ASP A 112 0.35 16.39 16.76
C ASP A 112 0.89 17.17 17.98
N TYR A 113 0.07 18.05 18.59
CA TYR A 113 0.47 18.98 19.64
C TYR A 113 -0.55 19.12 20.78
N HIS A 114 -0.07 19.68 21.90
CA HIS A 114 -0.89 20.25 22.97
C HIS A 114 -0.41 21.66 23.33
N TRP A 115 -1.31 22.53 23.80
CA TRP A 115 -1.03 23.94 24.13
C TRP A 115 -2.04 24.52 25.13
N TYR A 116 -1.71 25.68 25.72
CA TYR A 116 -2.67 26.54 26.39
C TYR A 116 -3.26 27.56 25.40
N GLU A 117 -4.58 27.70 25.41
CA GLU A 117 -5.32 28.59 24.53
C GLU A 117 -5.66 29.90 25.25
N CYS A 118 -5.47 31.05 24.59
CA CYS A 118 -5.92 32.33 25.15
C CYS A 118 -7.46 32.40 25.12
N LYS A 119 -8.08 32.78 26.23
CA LYS A 119 -9.55 32.87 26.34
C LYS A 119 -10.17 33.88 25.39
N ASN A 120 -9.37 34.86 24.96
CA ASN A 120 -9.82 36.01 24.20
C ASN A 120 -9.30 36.02 22.75
N CYS A 121 -8.44 35.06 22.37
CA CYS A 121 -7.90 34.98 21.01
C CYS A 121 -7.22 33.64 20.70
N ASP A 122 -6.87 33.40 19.43
CA ASP A 122 -6.30 32.12 18.95
C ASP A 122 -4.80 31.95 19.26
N THR A 123 -4.23 32.77 20.13
CA THR A 123 -2.81 32.68 20.51
C THR A 123 -2.60 31.42 21.35
N ARG A 124 -1.65 30.58 20.93
CA ARG A 124 -1.23 29.37 21.64
C ARG A 124 0.00 29.64 22.50
N LYS A 125 0.02 29.13 23.72
CA LYS A 125 1.18 29.17 24.62
C LYS A 125 1.67 27.75 24.92
N ASP A 126 2.99 27.61 25.05
CA ASP A 126 3.67 26.36 25.40
C ASP A 126 3.26 25.17 24.48
N GLN A 127 3.13 25.43 23.18
CA GLN A 127 2.83 24.38 22.21
C GLN A 127 3.99 23.38 22.17
N ALA A 128 3.69 22.11 22.42
CA ALA A 128 4.66 21.02 22.38
C ALA A 128 4.05 19.77 21.75
N SER A 129 4.90 18.94 21.13
CA SER A 129 4.51 17.63 20.64
C SER A 129 4.19 16.68 21.80
N HIS A 130 3.38 15.66 21.55
CA HIS A 130 3.02 14.69 22.58
C HIS A 130 4.21 13.83 23.04
N ASP A 131 4.29 13.62 24.35
CA ASP A 131 5.12 12.59 24.98
C ASP A 131 4.18 11.57 25.65
N PHE A 132 4.19 10.33 25.15
CA PHE A 132 3.22 9.30 25.52
C PHE A 132 3.80 8.28 26.50
N ASN A 133 3.00 7.92 27.50
CA ASN A 133 3.13 6.63 28.17
C ASN A 133 2.49 5.55 27.30
N VAL A 134 3.15 4.40 27.16
CA VAL A 134 2.64 3.27 26.38
C VAL A 134 2.25 2.14 27.33
N SER A 135 1.06 1.59 27.13
CA SER A 135 0.60 0.37 27.80
C SER A 135 -0.11 -0.54 26.80
N TYR A 136 -0.33 -1.80 27.20
CA TYR A 136 -0.96 -2.84 26.40
C TYR A 136 -2.20 -3.35 27.12
N GLN A 137 -3.29 -3.55 26.39
CA GLN A 137 -4.55 -4.09 26.92
C GLN A 137 -5.14 -5.11 25.96
N GLU A 138 -5.81 -6.13 26.49
CA GLU A 138 -6.62 -7.06 25.72
C GLU A 138 -8.10 -6.73 25.95
N ILE A 139 -8.85 -6.57 24.87
CA ILE A 139 -10.29 -6.26 24.90
C ILE A 139 -10.94 -7.24 23.92
N ASP A 140 -11.84 -8.08 24.41
CA ASP A 140 -12.57 -9.10 23.62
C ASP A 140 -11.66 -10.04 22.79
N GLY A 141 -10.47 -10.37 23.31
CA GLY A 141 -9.50 -11.24 22.65
C GLY A 141 -8.58 -10.54 21.64
N GLU A 142 -8.72 -9.22 21.46
CA GLU A 142 -7.86 -8.41 20.61
C GLU A 142 -6.89 -7.58 21.46
N GLN A 143 -5.62 -7.54 21.08
CA GLN A 143 -4.64 -6.71 21.77
C GLN A 143 -4.72 -5.26 21.28
N TYR A 144 -4.43 -4.31 22.15
CA TYR A 144 -4.40 -2.88 21.85
C TYR A 144 -3.19 -2.21 22.48
N LYS A 145 -2.58 -1.28 21.75
CA LYS A 145 -1.58 -0.34 22.23
C LYS A 145 -2.29 0.93 22.64
N ILE A 146 -2.17 1.28 23.91
CA ILE A 146 -2.76 2.49 24.48
C ILE A 146 -1.61 3.47 24.74
N LYS A 147 -1.63 4.60 24.04
CA LYS A 147 -0.75 5.73 24.27
C LYS A 147 -1.52 6.80 25.03
N THR A 148 -1.00 7.24 26.18
CA THR A 148 -1.58 8.34 26.96
C THR A 148 -0.57 9.47 27.11
N CYS A 149 -0.89 10.66 26.61
CA CYS A 149 -0.01 11.80 26.69
C CYS A 149 0.21 12.17 28.16
N LYS A 150 1.47 12.24 28.60
CA LYS A 150 1.86 12.52 30.00
C LYS A 150 1.40 13.90 30.49
N ILE A 151 1.10 14.81 29.56
CA ILE A 151 0.81 16.22 29.84
C ILE A 151 -0.68 16.49 29.70
N CYS A 152 -1.26 16.27 28.51
CA CYS A 152 -2.66 16.59 28.24
C CYS A 152 -3.62 15.42 28.49
N ASN A 153 -3.12 14.23 28.85
CA ASN A 153 -3.91 13.00 29.02
C ASN A 153 -4.68 12.54 27.77
N LYS A 154 -4.35 13.06 26.58
CA LYS A 154 -4.89 12.53 25.31
C LYS A 154 -4.57 11.04 25.21
N VAL A 155 -5.61 10.24 24.95
CA VAL A 155 -5.49 8.80 24.75
C VAL A 155 -5.59 8.51 23.25
N VAL A 156 -4.63 7.76 22.74
CA VAL A 156 -4.65 7.14 21.41
C VAL A 156 -4.64 5.64 21.61
N GLN A 157 -5.60 4.94 21.01
CA GLN A 157 -5.74 3.49 21.08
C GLN A 157 -5.60 2.93 19.68
N GLY A 158 -4.59 2.08 19.47
CA GLY A 158 -4.39 1.34 18.23
C GLY A 158 -4.55 -0.16 18.46
N LYS A 159 -5.28 -0.85 17.59
CA LYS A 159 -5.35 -2.32 17.60
C LYS A 159 -3.96 -2.91 17.32
N LEU A 160 -3.55 -3.90 18.11
CA LEU A 160 -2.34 -4.70 17.97
C LEU A 160 -2.70 -6.10 17.48
N GLY A 161 -1.82 -6.65 16.63
CA GLY A 161 -2.03 -7.90 15.93
C GLY A 161 -1.75 -7.71 14.45
N LEU A 162 -2.69 -8.14 13.62
CA LEU A 162 -2.73 -7.86 12.18
C LEU A 162 -4.14 -7.45 11.79
N THR A 163 -4.26 -6.58 10.78
CA THR A 163 -5.54 -6.18 10.20
C THR A 163 -5.46 -6.30 8.68
N LYS A 164 -6.32 -7.13 8.10
CA LYS A 164 -6.42 -7.27 6.65
C LYS A 164 -7.15 -6.07 6.04
N LEU A 165 -6.59 -5.45 5.02
CA LEU A 165 -7.21 -4.27 4.38
C LEU A 165 -8.56 -4.60 3.72
N THR A 166 -8.79 -5.85 3.35
CA THR A 166 -10.08 -6.33 2.81
C THR A 166 -11.22 -6.25 3.82
N SER A 167 -10.91 -6.23 5.12
CA SER A 167 -11.89 -5.99 6.19
C SER A 167 -12.18 -4.51 6.44
N LEU A 168 -11.39 -3.60 5.85
CA LEU A 168 -11.44 -2.14 6.08
C LEU A 168 -12.19 -1.39 4.98
N SER A 169 -13.22 -2.01 4.40
CA SER A 169 -14.01 -1.38 3.33
C SER A 169 -14.67 -0.05 3.76
N ASP A 170 -14.95 0.12 5.06
CA ASP A 170 -15.48 1.35 5.67
C ASP A 170 -14.44 2.46 5.82
N LYS A 171 -13.15 2.12 5.72
CA LYS A 171 -12.02 3.06 5.81
C LYS A 171 -11.51 3.52 4.45
N VAL A 172 -12.11 3.06 3.35
CA VAL A 172 -11.74 3.48 2.01
C VAL A 172 -12.16 4.93 1.78
N THR A 173 -11.19 5.82 1.58
CA THR A 173 -11.44 7.25 1.35
C THR A 173 -11.50 7.60 -0.13
N ASP A 174 -10.81 6.84 -0.98
CA ASP A 174 -10.76 7.05 -2.43
C ASP A 174 -10.40 5.75 -3.16
N LYS A 175 -10.89 5.57 -4.38
CA LYS A 175 -10.54 4.43 -5.25
C LYS A 175 -10.89 4.72 -6.71
N GLY A 176 -10.10 4.17 -7.63
CA GLY A 176 -10.29 4.35 -9.06
C GLY A 176 -9.56 3.29 -9.89
N GLY A 177 -9.76 3.34 -11.20
CA GLY A 177 -9.21 2.39 -12.16
C GLY A 177 -10.14 2.18 -13.35
N TYR A 178 -9.78 1.28 -14.25
CA TYR A 178 -10.65 0.86 -15.36
C TYR A 178 -11.95 0.23 -14.84
N VAL A 179 -11.82 -0.64 -13.84
CA VAL A 179 -12.93 -1.15 -13.03
C VAL A 179 -12.68 -0.83 -11.56
N THR A 180 -13.75 -0.62 -10.81
CA THR A 180 -13.65 -0.36 -9.37
C THR A 180 -12.96 -1.54 -8.66
N PRO A 181 -11.95 -1.30 -7.83
CA PRO A 181 -11.28 -2.36 -7.08
C PRO A 181 -12.27 -3.23 -6.30
N GLN A 182 -12.06 -4.55 -6.32
CA GLN A 182 -12.90 -5.52 -5.62
C GLN A 182 -12.14 -6.21 -4.49
N PHE A 183 -12.85 -6.48 -3.40
CA PHE A 183 -12.33 -7.25 -2.27
C PHE A 183 -12.68 -8.73 -2.43
N ASN A 184 -11.70 -9.60 -2.19
CA ASN A 184 -11.81 -11.06 -2.08
C ASN A 184 -12.40 -11.75 -3.32
N ARG A 185 -12.30 -11.08 -4.48
CA ARG A 185 -12.70 -11.60 -5.79
C ARG A 185 -11.99 -10.83 -6.89
N SER A 186 -11.99 -11.42 -8.08
CA SER A 186 -11.62 -10.74 -9.32
C SER A 186 -12.53 -9.53 -9.60
N CYS A 187 -11.96 -8.46 -10.16
CA CYS A 187 -12.69 -7.31 -10.68
C CYS A 187 -13.23 -7.52 -12.10
N LEU A 188 -12.81 -8.59 -12.78
CA LEU A 188 -13.29 -9.05 -14.08
C LEU A 188 -14.22 -10.28 -13.99
N ASN A 189 -14.56 -10.73 -12.76
CA ASN A 189 -15.29 -11.97 -12.48
C ASN A 189 -14.60 -13.24 -12.99
N SER A 190 -13.27 -13.22 -13.06
CA SER A 190 -12.43 -14.40 -13.29
C SER A 190 -12.17 -15.16 -11.99
N GLU A 191 -11.41 -16.25 -12.10
CA GLU A 191 -10.83 -16.87 -10.92
C GLU A 191 -9.88 -15.91 -10.20
N PHE A 192 -9.96 -15.91 -8.88
CA PHE A 192 -9.11 -15.07 -8.05
C PHE A 192 -7.87 -15.83 -7.60
N THR A 193 -6.92 -15.98 -8.53
CA THR A 193 -5.66 -16.70 -8.33
C THR A 193 -4.45 -15.82 -8.65
N LEU A 194 -3.31 -16.16 -8.04
CA LEU A 194 -2.02 -15.53 -8.26
C LEU A 194 -0.95 -16.63 -8.40
N ASN A 195 -0.37 -16.75 -9.59
CA ASN A 195 0.59 -17.79 -9.96
C ASN A 195 0.16 -19.21 -9.54
N GLY A 196 -1.10 -19.57 -9.80
CA GLY A 196 -1.70 -20.87 -9.45
C GLY A 196 -2.21 -20.99 -8.01
N PHE A 197 -1.88 -20.04 -7.12
CA PHE A 197 -2.42 -20.01 -5.76
C PHE A 197 -3.79 -19.36 -5.74
N LYS A 198 -4.76 -20.03 -5.12
CA LYS A 198 -6.05 -19.42 -4.84
C LYS A 198 -5.91 -18.32 -3.78
N ILE A 199 -6.47 -17.15 -4.08
CA ILE A 199 -6.49 -16.02 -3.16
C ILE A 199 -7.86 -15.97 -2.49
N GLU A 200 -7.87 -16.13 -1.17
CA GLU A 200 -9.10 -16.00 -0.37
C GLU A 200 -9.30 -14.59 0.15
N ASP A 201 -8.19 -13.87 0.33
CA ASP A 201 -8.14 -12.54 0.87
C ASP A 201 -7.27 -11.67 -0.03
N GLY A 202 -7.85 -10.68 -0.69
CA GLY A 202 -7.09 -9.84 -1.59
C GLY A 202 -7.88 -8.67 -2.14
N ILE A 203 -7.15 -7.76 -2.77
CA ILE A 203 -7.72 -6.62 -3.48
C ILE A 203 -7.33 -6.77 -4.95
N SER A 204 -8.33 -6.98 -5.80
CA SER A 204 -8.15 -6.92 -7.26
C SER A 204 -8.35 -5.49 -7.76
N MET A 205 -7.53 -5.10 -8.73
CA MET A 205 -7.63 -3.83 -9.41
C MET A 205 -7.20 -3.98 -10.86
N HIS A 206 -7.62 -3.02 -11.68
CA HIS A 206 -7.26 -2.99 -13.08
C HIS A 206 -6.97 -1.53 -13.48
N PRO A 207 -5.72 -1.20 -13.84
CA PRO A 207 -5.40 0.13 -14.35
C PRO A 207 -6.09 0.39 -15.69
N SER A 208 -6.19 1.66 -16.08
CA SER A 208 -6.61 2.11 -17.42
C SER A 208 -5.46 2.88 -18.06
N GLU A 209 -5.73 3.95 -18.81
CA GLU A 209 -4.73 4.98 -19.12
C GLU A 209 -4.16 5.64 -17.85
N ASN A 210 -4.90 5.61 -16.74
CA ASN A 210 -4.48 6.06 -15.42
C ASN A 210 -4.29 4.87 -14.48
N ASP A 211 -3.60 5.10 -13.36
CA ASP A 211 -3.37 4.08 -12.34
C ASP A 211 -4.71 3.56 -11.76
N GLY A 212 -4.78 2.25 -11.51
CA GLY A 212 -5.78 1.65 -10.64
C GLY A 212 -5.34 1.81 -9.19
N PHE A 213 -6.21 2.28 -8.30
CA PHE A 213 -5.81 2.59 -6.94
C PHE A 213 -6.94 2.43 -5.92
N ILE A 214 -6.54 2.24 -4.66
CA ILE A 214 -7.42 2.28 -3.50
C ILE A 214 -6.68 2.89 -2.32
N THR A 215 -7.34 3.78 -1.58
CA THR A 215 -6.77 4.54 -0.47
C THR A 215 -7.56 4.29 0.81
N PHE A 216 -6.84 4.02 1.89
CA PHE A 216 -7.38 3.77 3.23
C PHE A 216 -6.95 4.87 4.19
N ASP A 217 -7.89 5.31 5.04
CA ASP A 217 -7.58 6.01 6.28
C ASP A 217 -7.16 4.97 7.33
N ILE A 218 -5.87 5.02 7.69
CA ILE A 218 -5.28 4.13 8.69
C ILE A 218 -4.90 4.88 9.98
N SER A 219 -5.33 6.13 10.15
CA SER A 219 -4.98 6.99 11.29
C SER A 219 -5.37 6.43 12.66
N SER A 220 -6.36 5.54 12.72
CA SER A 220 -6.79 4.84 13.93
C SER A 220 -5.97 3.59 14.28
N TYR A 221 -5.02 3.20 13.42
CA TYR A 221 -4.19 2.02 13.61
C TYR A 221 -2.74 2.39 13.94
N GLU A 222 -2.08 1.57 14.76
CA GLU A 222 -0.68 1.75 15.15
C GLU A 222 0.20 0.60 14.66
N TYR A 223 0.11 0.32 13.35
CA TYR A 223 0.97 -0.66 12.69
C TYR A 223 2.23 0.02 12.13
N ASP A 224 3.35 -0.72 12.07
CA ASP A 224 4.61 -0.23 11.51
C ASP A 224 4.90 -0.79 10.11
N THR A 225 4.22 -1.85 9.70
CA THR A 225 4.51 -2.57 8.45
C THR A 225 3.22 -2.89 7.69
N PHE A 226 3.22 -2.61 6.40
CA PHE A 226 2.28 -3.17 5.44
C PHE A 226 2.93 -4.35 4.72
N VAL A 227 2.22 -5.47 4.59
CA VAL A 227 2.69 -6.64 3.83
C VAL A 227 1.66 -7.11 2.83
N SER A 228 2.11 -7.65 1.71
CA SER A 228 1.26 -8.31 0.70
C SER A 228 2.12 -9.15 -0.24
N THR A 229 1.51 -10.14 -0.91
CA THR A 229 2.07 -10.71 -2.14
C THR A 229 1.39 -10.01 -3.31
N ILE A 230 2.16 -9.38 -4.18
CA ILE A 230 1.66 -8.68 -5.36
C ILE A 230 1.87 -9.52 -6.62
N GLY A 231 1.00 -9.33 -7.60
CA GLY A 231 1.21 -9.83 -8.95
C GLY A 231 -0.08 -9.85 -9.77
N LYS A 232 0.00 -10.42 -10.98
CA LYS A 232 -1.12 -10.44 -11.93
C LYS A 232 -1.98 -11.69 -11.78
N THR A 233 -3.28 -11.60 -12.10
CA THR A 233 -4.11 -12.82 -12.14
C THR A 233 -3.68 -13.74 -13.28
N ASP A 234 -3.82 -15.06 -13.08
CA ASP A 234 -3.25 -16.07 -13.99
C ASP A 234 -3.85 -16.05 -15.40
N GLN A 235 -5.03 -15.47 -15.56
CA GLN A 235 -5.78 -15.41 -16.82
C GLN A 235 -5.26 -14.34 -17.79
N GLN A 236 -4.28 -13.52 -17.38
CA GLN A 236 -3.76 -12.42 -18.19
C GLN A 236 -2.54 -12.85 -19.04
N LYS A 237 -2.44 -12.36 -20.29
CA LYS A 237 -1.30 -12.59 -21.20
C LYS A 237 -0.76 -11.24 -21.73
N ASP A 238 0.55 -11.15 -21.92
CA ASP A 238 1.23 -10.13 -22.74
C ASP A 238 1.00 -8.66 -22.37
N CYS A 239 0.92 -8.35 -21.08
CA CYS A 239 0.86 -6.99 -20.56
C CYS A 239 1.73 -6.84 -19.30
N ASN A 240 2.26 -5.63 -19.04
CA ASN A 240 3.09 -5.36 -17.88
C ASN A 240 2.36 -4.45 -16.89
N VAL A 241 2.57 -4.70 -15.61
CA VAL A 241 2.06 -3.81 -14.57
C VAL A 241 3.17 -3.39 -13.63
N ARG A 242 2.92 -2.32 -12.89
CA ARG A 242 3.80 -1.91 -11.80
C ARG A 242 2.99 -1.56 -10.57
N PHE A 243 3.37 -2.15 -9.45
CA PHE A 243 2.74 -1.91 -8.15
C PHE A 243 3.46 -0.76 -7.45
N LYS A 244 2.69 0.08 -6.76
CA LYS A 244 3.19 1.13 -5.90
C LYS A 244 2.45 1.08 -4.57
N VAL A 245 3.17 1.35 -3.50
CA VAL A 245 2.61 1.60 -2.17
C VAL A 245 2.96 3.02 -1.76
N ILE A 246 1.93 3.82 -1.54
CA ILE A 246 2.04 5.24 -1.20
C ILE A 246 1.60 5.41 0.26
N VAL A 247 2.43 6.04 1.06
CA VAL A 247 2.21 6.26 2.50
C VAL A 247 2.28 7.76 2.75
N ASP A 248 1.19 8.34 3.25
CA ASP A 248 1.04 9.80 3.44
C ASP A 248 1.51 10.61 2.23
N ASP A 249 1.01 10.25 1.05
CA ASP A 249 1.30 10.87 -0.26
C ASP A 249 2.75 10.71 -0.77
N LEU A 250 3.59 9.90 -0.10
CA LEU A 250 4.93 9.54 -0.55
C LEU A 250 4.97 8.09 -1.07
N ILE A 251 5.48 7.88 -2.28
CA ILE A 251 5.76 6.53 -2.79
C ILE A 251 6.88 5.92 -1.93
N LYS A 252 6.56 4.86 -1.16
CA LYS A 252 7.50 4.12 -0.33
C LYS A 252 8.03 2.86 -1.01
N TYR A 253 7.24 2.30 -1.92
CA TYR A 253 7.61 1.14 -2.69
C TYR A 253 7.09 1.27 -4.11
N GLU A 254 7.90 0.84 -5.07
CA GLU A 254 7.54 0.71 -6.48
C GLU A 254 8.23 -0.56 -7.01
N SER A 255 7.44 -1.49 -7.55
CA SER A 255 7.96 -2.76 -8.05
C SER A 255 8.74 -2.56 -9.37
N PRO A 256 9.57 -3.54 -9.76
CA PRO A 256 9.90 -3.74 -11.17
C PRO A 256 8.64 -3.90 -12.05
N LEU A 257 8.83 -3.93 -13.37
CA LEU A 257 7.74 -4.36 -14.25
C LEU A 257 7.43 -5.83 -13.98
N ILE A 258 6.24 -6.09 -13.47
CA ILE A 258 5.71 -7.45 -13.25
C ILE A 258 5.11 -7.93 -14.56
N LYS A 259 5.64 -9.04 -15.08
CA LYS A 259 5.24 -9.63 -16.36
C LYS A 259 4.51 -10.93 -16.14
N ASN A 260 3.69 -11.32 -17.12
CA ASN A 260 3.03 -12.63 -17.14
C ASN A 260 2.36 -12.96 -15.79
N ALA A 261 2.74 -14.05 -15.14
CA ALA A 261 2.27 -14.45 -13.80
C ALA A 261 3.43 -14.46 -12.80
N GLU A 262 4.28 -13.43 -12.85
CA GLU A 262 5.26 -13.14 -11.80
C GLU A 262 4.55 -12.61 -10.55
N GLU A 263 5.08 -12.99 -9.38
CA GLU A 263 4.66 -12.50 -8.08
C GLU A 263 5.85 -12.00 -7.25
N GLU A 264 5.58 -11.10 -6.30
CA GLU A 264 6.57 -10.57 -5.39
C GLU A 264 5.97 -10.40 -3.99
N TYR A 265 6.69 -10.81 -2.96
CA TYR A 265 6.34 -10.50 -1.57
C TYR A 265 6.93 -9.15 -1.17
N ILE A 266 6.10 -8.26 -0.63
CA ILE A 266 6.51 -6.91 -0.26
C ILE A 266 6.26 -6.64 1.22
N GLU A 267 7.19 -5.91 1.83
CA GLU A 267 7.08 -5.31 3.17
C GLU A 267 7.37 -3.80 3.04
N VAL A 268 6.48 -2.96 3.55
CA VAL A 268 6.59 -1.50 3.44
C VAL A 268 6.42 -0.86 4.82
N ASP A 269 7.36 0.02 5.19
CA ASP A 269 7.29 0.81 6.42
C ASP A 269 6.15 1.83 6.34
N ILE A 270 5.21 1.69 7.28
CA ILE A 270 4.03 2.56 7.45
C ILE A 270 4.00 3.18 8.85
N LYS A 271 5.14 3.22 9.55
CA LYS A 271 5.22 3.75 10.90
C LYS A 271 4.69 5.18 10.98
N ASP A 272 3.77 5.39 11.93
CA ASP A 272 3.09 6.66 12.21
C ASP A 272 2.24 7.19 11.02
N ALA A 273 1.97 6.35 10.02
CA ALA A 273 1.21 6.73 8.84
C ALA A 273 -0.28 6.93 9.14
N LYS A 274 -0.89 7.92 8.48
CA LYS A 274 -2.33 8.20 8.59
C LYS A 274 -3.09 7.71 7.35
N LYS A 275 -2.42 7.61 6.20
CA LYS A 275 -3.01 7.25 4.91
C LYS A 275 -2.14 6.22 4.18
N LEU A 276 -2.78 5.20 3.62
CA LEU A 276 -2.14 4.19 2.79
C LEU A 276 -2.89 4.05 1.46
N SER A 277 -2.19 4.23 0.33
CA SER A 277 -2.73 3.96 -0.99
C SER A 277 -1.99 2.82 -1.67
N LEU A 278 -2.76 1.84 -2.16
CA LEU A 278 -2.28 0.76 -3.02
C LEU A 278 -2.59 1.13 -4.45
N CYS A 279 -1.62 0.98 -5.34
CA CYS A 279 -1.69 1.51 -6.69
C CYS A 279 -1.06 0.55 -7.69
N VAL A 280 -1.65 0.43 -8.87
CA VAL A 280 -1.13 -0.33 -10.01
C VAL A 280 -1.17 0.56 -11.24
N SER A 281 -0.06 0.64 -11.97
CA SER A 281 0.04 1.33 -13.26
C SER A 281 0.19 0.33 -14.41
N ASN A 282 -0.25 0.71 -15.61
CA ASN A 282 -0.34 -0.13 -16.83
C ASN A 282 1.00 -0.47 -17.53
N GLY A 283 2.15 -0.24 -16.88
CA GLY A 283 3.47 -0.68 -17.38
C GLY A 283 3.98 -0.09 -18.70
N GLY A 284 3.15 0.64 -19.46
CA GLY A 284 3.47 1.29 -20.73
C GLY A 284 3.08 0.52 -22.00
N ASP A 285 2.35 -0.59 -21.92
CA ASP A 285 2.07 -1.47 -23.07
C ASP A 285 0.57 -1.77 -23.34
N SER A 286 -0.30 -0.75 -23.15
CA SER A 286 -1.78 -0.84 -23.12
C SER A 286 -2.29 -1.15 -21.71
N PHE A 287 -3.61 -1.12 -21.52
CA PHE A 287 -4.27 -1.48 -20.25
C PHE A 287 -5.18 -2.71 -20.39
N SER A 288 -5.11 -3.42 -21.52
CA SER A 288 -5.89 -4.63 -21.70
C SER A 288 -5.29 -5.76 -20.87
N PHE A 289 -6.10 -6.49 -20.11
CA PHE A 289 -5.67 -7.66 -19.34
C PHE A 289 -4.76 -7.35 -18.12
N ASP A 290 -4.85 -6.15 -17.53
CA ASP A 290 -3.99 -5.74 -16.41
C ASP A 290 -4.56 -6.05 -15.02
N GLU A 291 -5.46 -7.03 -14.91
CA GLU A 291 -5.99 -7.40 -13.60
C GLU A 291 -4.85 -7.84 -12.67
N SER A 292 -4.74 -7.10 -11.59
CA SER A 292 -3.62 -7.13 -10.65
C SER A 292 -4.16 -7.30 -9.24
N VAL A 293 -3.41 -8.02 -8.42
CA VAL A 293 -3.84 -8.43 -7.10
C VAL A 293 -2.79 -8.02 -6.08
N PHE A 294 -3.25 -7.35 -5.02
CA PHE A 294 -2.58 -7.38 -3.73
C PHE A 294 -3.21 -8.53 -2.95
N ALA A 295 -2.51 -9.66 -2.85
CA ALA A 295 -2.93 -10.83 -2.11
C ALA A 295 -2.55 -10.67 -0.64
N TYR A 296 -3.50 -10.99 0.24
CA TYR A 296 -3.40 -10.89 1.69
C TYR A 296 -2.86 -9.52 2.20
N PRO A 297 -3.37 -8.38 1.68
CA PRO A 297 -2.84 -7.07 2.02
C PRO A 297 -3.15 -6.75 3.48
N THR A 298 -2.12 -6.63 4.31
CA THR A 298 -2.26 -6.65 5.76
C THR A 298 -1.41 -5.58 6.42
N LEU A 299 -2.02 -4.85 7.37
CA LEU A 299 -1.32 -3.99 8.31
C LEU A 299 -0.89 -4.83 9.52
N ILE A 300 0.38 -4.78 9.90
CA ILE A 300 0.94 -5.60 10.97
C ILE A 300 2.09 -4.85 11.67
N ASN A 301 2.41 -5.23 12.90
CA ASN A 301 3.68 -4.86 13.51
C ASN A 301 4.71 -5.93 13.17
N LYS A 302 5.88 -5.57 12.64
CA LYS A 302 6.87 -6.53 12.11
C LYS A 302 7.24 -7.64 13.08
N VAL A 303 7.26 -7.36 14.38
CA VAL A 303 7.52 -8.36 15.44
C VAL A 303 6.48 -9.49 15.51
N ASN A 304 5.27 -9.25 14.99
CA ASN A 304 4.18 -10.22 14.93
C ASN A 304 4.09 -10.93 13.56
N LEU A 305 4.90 -10.52 12.57
CA LEU A 305 4.96 -11.21 11.29
C LEU A 305 5.67 -12.54 11.49
N ASP A 306 5.00 -13.61 11.11
CA ASP A 306 5.47 -14.94 11.46
C ASP A 306 5.30 -15.90 10.29
N VAL A 307 6.27 -16.79 10.11
CA VAL A 307 6.19 -17.86 9.09
C VAL A 307 5.42 -19.03 9.67
N VAL A 308 4.36 -19.46 9.00
CA VAL A 308 3.47 -20.53 9.48
C VAL A 308 3.62 -21.83 8.70
N ASP A 309 4.14 -21.76 7.48
CA ASP A 309 4.29 -22.91 6.58
C ASP A 309 5.44 -22.67 5.61
N LEU A 310 6.08 -23.77 5.19
CA LEU A 310 7.11 -23.78 4.17
C LEU A 310 6.98 -25.08 3.37
N THR A 311 6.70 -24.95 2.08
CA THR A 311 6.56 -26.08 1.16
C THR A 311 7.69 -26.06 0.13
N LEU A 312 8.42 -27.17 0.01
CA LEU A 312 9.46 -27.31 -1.02
C LEU A 312 8.85 -27.47 -2.41
N GLU A 313 9.56 -26.95 -3.40
CA GLU A 313 9.32 -27.13 -4.82
C GLU A 313 10.53 -27.83 -5.43
N ASN A 314 10.34 -28.59 -6.51
CA ASN A 314 11.43 -29.28 -7.22
C ASN A 314 12.28 -30.25 -6.39
N LEU A 315 11.80 -30.70 -5.22
CA LEU A 315 12.39 -31.84 -4.52
C LEU A 315 11.48 -33.07 -4.70
N PRO A 316 11.88 -34.07 -5.50
CA PRO A 316 11.03 -35.24 -5.74
C PRO A 316 10.69 -36.00 -4.45
N TYR A 317 9.48 -36.51 -4.33
CA TYR A 317 9.05 -37.27 -3.16
C TYR A 317 9.84 -38.58 -3.00
N VAL A 318 9.99 -39.33 -4.09
CA VAL A 318 10.69 -40.62 -4.10
C VAL A 318 12.16 -40.42 -4.46
N GLN A 319 13.05 -40.84 -3.58
CA GLN A 319 14.50 -40.83 -3.74
C GLN A 319 15.02 -42.26 -3.88
N LYS A 320 16.24 -42.42 -4.41
CA LYS A 320 16.90 -43.72 -4.47
C LYS A 320 17.82 -43.89 -3.26
N VAL A 321 17.71 -45.02 -2.57
CA VAL A 321 18.56 -45.33 -1.42
C VAL A 321 20.05 -45.30 -1.81
N ASN A 322 20.88 -44.89 -0.85
CA ASN A 322 22.33 -44.67 -0.96
C ASN A 322 22.74 -43.54 -1.92
N GLN A 323 21.82 -42.63 -2.27
CA GLN A 323 22.11 -41.41 -3.02
C GLN A 323 21.91 -40.16 -2.15
N ASP A 324 22.77 -39.17 -2.34
CA ASP A 324 22.57 -37.84 -1.77
C ASP A 324 21.41 -37.14 -2.48
N LEU A 325 20.69 -36.25 -1.78
CA LEU A 325 19.62 -35.46 -2.40
C LEU A 325 20.20 -34.58 -3.51
N SER A 326 19.57 -34.60 -4.68
CA SER A 326 19.77 -33.54 -5.67
C SER A 326 19.04 -32.29 -5.20
N LEU A 327 19.79 -31.20 -5.05
CA LEU A 327 19.26 -29.91 -4.60
C LEU A 327 19.26 -28.86 -5.73
N ASP A 328 19.48 -29.32 -6.96
CA ASP A 328 19.44 -28.47 -8.16
C ASP A 328 18.01 -27.97 -8.37
N ASN A 329 17.86 -26.66 -8.64
CA ASN A 329 16.58 -25.98 -8.86
C ASN A 329 15.53 -26.10 -7.74
N VAL A 330 15.92 -26.60 -6.55
CA VAL A 330 15.01 -26.64 -5.40
C VAL A 330 14.69 -25.22 -4.96
N SER A 331 13.40 -24.92 -4.80
CA SER A 331 12.90 -23.67 -4.21
C SER A 331 11.89 -23.99 -3.11
N ALA A 332 11.32 -22.97 -2.49
CA ALA A 332 10.25 -23.15 -1.52
C ALA A 332 9.26 -22.00 -1.54
N ILE A 333 8.02 -22.29 -1.15
CA ILE A 333 6.99 -21.32 -0.85
C ILE A 333 6.89 -21.16 0.67
N VAL A 334 7.25 -19.98 1.14
CA VAL A 334 7.07 -19.54 2.53
C VAL A 334 5.70 -18.90 2.64
N LYS A 335 4.88 -19.32 3.62
CA LYS A 335 3.61 -18.64 3.94
C LYS A 335 3.69 -17.98 5.31
N TYR A 336 3.15 -16.77 5.38
CA TYR A 336 3.09 -15.99 6.61
C TYR A 336 1.72 -16.12 7.28
N ASN A 337 1.66 -15.80 8.57
CA ASN A 337 0.43 -15.75 9.36
C ASN A 337 -0.63 -14.77 8.82
N THR A 338 -0.24 -13.86 7.92
CA THR A 338 -1.16 -12.98 7.19
C THR A 338 -1.90 -13.69 6.04
N GLY A 339 -1.36 -14.83 5.58
CA GLY A 339 -1.74 -15.54 4.36
C GLY A 339 -0.87 -15.18 3.15
N ALA A 340 -0.13 -14.06 3.21
CA ALA A 340 0.84 -13.71 2.18
C ALA A 340 1.91 -14.80 2.05
N PHE A 341 2.51 -14.91 0.88
CA PHE A 341 3.52 -15.91 0.57
C PHE A 341 4.68 -15.34 -0.24
N LYS A 342 5.84 -15.98 -0.12
CA LYS A 342 7.08 -15.62 -0.83
C LYS A 342 7.71 -16.89 -1.39
N ARG A 343 8.06 -16.88 -2.67
CA ARG A 343 8.96 -17.89 -3.24
C ARG A 343 10.41 -17.55 -2.89
N ILE A 344 11.14 -18.53 -2.38
CA ILE A 344 12.55 -18.41 -1.99
C ILE A 344 13.40 -19.47 -2.68
N ASN A 345 14.66 -19.15 -2.94
CA ASN A 345 15.60 -20.06 -3.57
C ASN A 345 16.32 -20.95 -2.55
N LYS A 346 16.97 -22.02 -3.02
CA LYS A 346 17.68 -22.99 -2.17
C LYS A 346 18.69 -22.37 -1.21
N ASP A 347 19.30 -21.24 -1.55
CA ASP A 347 20.30 -20.55 -0.74
C ASP A 347 19.71 -19.80 0.47
N GLU A 348 18.40 -19.57 0.49
CA GLU A 348 17.70 -18.89 1.59
C GLU A 348 17.30 -19.84 2.74
N PHE A 349 17.42 -21.16 2.58
CA PHE A 349 17.05 -22.15 3.60
C PHE A 349 17.98 -23.37 3.62
N THR A 350 17.98 -24.10 4.73
CA THR A 350 18.79 -25.32 4.87
C THR A 350 17.93 -26.56 4.96
N ILE A 351 18.47 -27.69 4.49
CA ILE A 351 17.87 -29.03 4.63
C ILE A 351 18.83 -29.88 5.44
N ALA A 352 18.32 -30.58 6.44
CA ALA A 352 19.07 -31.45 7.33
C ALA A 352 18.34 -32.76 7.62
N ASN A 353 19.01 -33.68 8.31
CA ASN A 353 18.47 -34.96 8.79
C ASN A 353 18.03 -35.95 7.70
N TYR A 354 18.49 -35.79 6.46
CA TYR A 354 18.32 -36.81 5.43
C TYR A 354 19.25 -38.00 5.68
N ASP A 355 18.66 -39.18 5.87
CA ASP A 355 19.37 -40.46 5.92
C ASP A 355 19.25 -41.17 4.57
N LYS A 356 20.31 -41.08 3.76
CA LYS A 356 20.35 -41.76 2.46
C LYS A 356 20.33 -43.29 2.56
N THR A 357 20.64 -43.87 3.72
CA THR A 357 20.71 -45.33 3.90
C THR A 357 19.39 -45.94 4.37
N LEU A 358 18.50 -45.11 4.91
CA LEU A 358 17.18 -45.53 5.33
C LEU A 358 16.33 -45.91 4.11
N LEU A 359 15.69 -47.08 4.16
CA LEU A 359 14.69 -47.50 3.17
C LEU A 359 13.29 -47.16 3.70
N GLY A 360 12.43 -46.63 2.82
CA GLY A 360 11.07 -46.21 3.16
C GLY A 360 10.96 -44.73 3.50
N LYS A 361 9.83 -44.37 4.11
CA LYS A 361 9.49 -42.98 4.44
C LYS A 361 10.41 -42.40 5.51
N GLN A 362 10.78 -41.14 5.35
CA GLN A 362 11.56 -40.38 6.30
C GLN A 362 11.17 -38.91 6.30
N ASN A 363 11.48 -38.23 7.40
CA ASN A 363 11.27 -36.80 7.55
C ASN A 363 12.60 -36.07 7.54
N ILE A 364 12.71 -35.06 6.69
CA ILE A 364 13.83 -34.11 6.68
C ILE A 364 13.42 -32.81 7.37
N ASN A 365 14.41 -32.11 7.93
CA ASN A 365 14.20 -30.81 8.55
C ASN A 365 14.56 -29.70 7.58
N ILE A 366 13.71 -28.70 7.48
CA ILE A 366 13.93 -27.47 6.71
C ILE A 366 14.03 -26.32 7.70
N THR A 367 15.12 -25.55 7.64
CA THR A 367 15.29 -24.38 8.51
C THR A 367 15.28 -23.09 7.72
N TYR A 368 14.39 -22.17 8.09
CA TYR A 368 14.24 -20.82 7.54
C TYR A 368 13.93 -19.83 8.67
N ASN A 369 14.68 -18.73 8.77
CA ASN A 369 14.53 -17.69 9.82
C ASN A 369 14.36 -18.28 11.24
N ASP A 370 15.29 -19.17 11.65
CA ASP A 370 15.29 -19.86 12.95
C ASP A 370 14.05 -20.73 13.24
N LYS A 371 13.19 -20.96 12.24
CA LYS A 371 12.08 -21.92 12.30
C LYS A 371 12.42 -23.21 11.61
N GLU A 372 11.94 -24.31 12.19
CA GLU A 372 12.04 -25.64 11.61
C GLU A 372 10.69 -26.11 11.07
N PHE A 373 10.71 -26.65 9.86
CA PHE A 373 9.60 -27.30 9.19
C PHE A 373 10.00 -28.73 8.84
N THR A 374 9.02 -29.62 8.76
CA THR A 374 9.23 -31.02 8.44
C THR A 374 8.70 -31.32 7.05
N HIS A 375 9.46 -32.07 6.26
CA HIS A 375 9.04 -32.55 4.95
C HIS A 375 9.26 -34.05 4.84
N GLU A 376 8.24 -34.79 4.38
CA GLU A 376 8.30 -36.24 4.22
C GLU A 376 8.81 -36.59 2.81
N LEU A 377 9.75 -37.53 2.72
CA LEU A 377 10.24 -38.15 1.49
C LEU A 377 10.23 -39.67 1.64
N LEU A 378 10.38 -40.39 0.53
CA LEU A 378 10.48 -41.85 0.50
C LEU A 378 11.75 -42.30 -0.20
N ASN A 379 12.58 -43.10 0.47
CA ASN A 379 13.69 -43.79 -0.19
C ASN A 379 13.21 -45.16 -0.69
N SER A 380 13.29 -45.41 -2.00
CA SER A 380 13.05 -46.73 -2.60
C SER A 380 14.38 -47.36 -3.03
N GLU A 381 14.39 -48.69 -3.18
CA GLU A 381 15.53 -49.43 -3.74
C GLU A 381 15.85 -48.97 -5.17
N ASP A 382 14.80 -48.63 -5.93
CA ASP A 382 14.90 -48.18 -7.30
C ASP A 382 13.66 -47.39 -7.69
N ASN A 383 13.83 -46.42 -8.58
CA ASN A 383 12.74 -45.61 -9.10
C ASN A 383 13.04 -45.18 -10.53
N ILE A 384 11.99 -44.90 -11.29
CA ILE A 384 12.03 -44.39 -12.65
C ILE A 384 10.99 -43.27 -12.76
N TYR A 385 11.45 -42.07 -13.08
CA TYR A 385 10.56 -40.96 -13.38
C TYR A 385 10.03 -41.06 -14.79
N LEU A 386 8.74 -40.77 -14.98
CA LEU A 386 8.08 -40.91 -16.28
C LEU A 386 8.73 -40.08 -17.39
N ASN A 387 9.31 -38.92 -17.06
CA ASN A 387 9.99 -38.09 -18.04
C ASN A 387 11.23 -38.76 -18.67
N THR A 388 11.79 -39.77 -18.02
CA THR A 388 12.96 -40.52 -18.51
C THR A 388 12.59 -41.71 -19.41
N ILE A 389 11.30 -42.07 -19.48
CA ILE A 389 10.79 -43.25 -20.22
C ILE A 389 9.70 -42.89 -21.23
N GLN A 390 9.83 -41.74 -21.89
CA GLN A 390 8.90 -41.29 -22.93
C GLN A 390 8.83 -42.28 -24.12
N ASP A 391 9.87 -43.07 -24.36
CA ASP A 391 9.88 -44.16 -25.34
C ASP A 391 8.89 -45.29 -25.00
N LYS A 392 8.41 -45.36 -23.75
CA LYS A 392 7.37 -46.29 -23.30
C LYS A 392 5.95 -45.75 -23.47
N PHE A 393 5.79 -44.52 -23.99
CA PHE A 393 4.46 -43.95 -24.25
C PHE A 393 3.90 -44.54 -25.54
N VAL A 394 3.06 -45.56 -25.38
CA VAL A 394 2.51 -46.34 -26.50
C VAL A 394 1.29 -45.69 -27.15
N GLU A 395 0.60 -44.81 -26.42
CA GLU A 395 -0.53 -44.04 -26.93
C GLU A 395 -0.62 -42.69 -26.20
N GLN A 396 -0.99 -41.64 -26.92
CA GLN A 396 -1.23 -40.33 -26.34
C GLN A 396 -2.33 -39.60 -27.10
N ASN A 397 -3.12 -38.80 -26.38
CA ASN A 397 -4.12 -37.93 -26.94
C ASN A 397 -4.11 -36.63 -26.16
N SER A 398 -3.88 -35.49 -26.80
CA SER A 398 -3.91 -34.19 -26.13
C SER A 398 -4.09 -33.12 -27.20
N TYR A 399 -4.70 -32.00 -26.84
CA TYR A 399 -4.92 -30.87 -27.74
C TYR A 399 -3.59 -30.25 -28.16
N PHE A 400 -2.73 -29.97 -27.17
CA PHE A 400 -1.32 -29.64 -27.36
C PHE A 400 -0.47 -30.89 -27.20
N THR A 401 0.69 -30.93 -27.86
CA THR A 401 1.68 -31.98 -27.60
C THR A 401 2.04 -31.97 -26.12
N PRO A 402 1.98 -33.12 -25.41
CA PRO A 402 2.38 -33.17 -24.01
C PRO A 402 3.82 -32.66 -23.84
N THR A 403 4.02 -31.78 -22.87
CA THR A 403 5.32 -31.20 -22.53
C THR A 403 5.79 -31.70 -21.18
N ILE A 404 7.08 -31.58 -20.93
CA ILE A 404 7.71 -31.97 -19.67
C ILE A 404 8.41 -30.77 -19.05
N GLY A 405 8.13 -30.51 -17.78
CA GLY A 405 8.68 -29.38 -17.04
C GLY A 405 8.15 -28.01 -17.47
N GLU A 406 7.33 -27.98 -18.52
CA GLU A 406 6.72 -26.78 -19.08
C GLU A 406 5.21 -26.97 -19.26
N ASP A 407 4.45 -25.89 -19.14
CA ASP A 407 3.03 -25.84 -19.48
C ASP A 407 2.85 -25.96 -21.00
N CYS A 408 1.93 -26.84 -21.39
CA CYS A 408 1.68 -27.18 -22.78
C CYS A 408 0.91 -26.11 -23.56
N ASP A 409 0.29 -25.10 -22.90
CA ASP A 409 -0.36 -23.95 -23.56
C ASP A 409 0.62 -22.80 -23.82
N ASP A 410 1.41 -22.40 -22.81
CA ASP A 410 2.22 -21.18 -22.87
C ASP A 410 3.73 -21.38 -22.70
N GLN A 411 4.20 -22.63 -22.56
CA GLN A 411 5.60 -23.02 -22.40
C GLN A 411 6.28 -22.40 -21.16
N THR A 412 5.49 -21.92 -20.20
CA THR A 412 6.02 -21.44 -18.93
C THR A 412 6.32 -22.60 -18.00
N GLN A 413 7.05 -22.36 -16.91
CA GLN A 413 7.42 -23.42 -15.99
C GLN A 413 6.19 -24.18 -15.48
N PHE A 414 6.24 -25.50 -15.52
CA PHE A 414 5.12 -26.35 -15.11
C PHE A 414 4.91 -26.23 -13.61
N ALA A 415 3.67 -25.91 -13.23
CA ALA A 415 3.28 -25.78 -11.84
C ALA A 415 1.88 -26.37 -11.62
N ILE A 416 1.67 -27.01 -10.48
CA ILE A 416 0.36 -27.53 -10.04
C ILE A 416 0.03 -26.91 -8.69
N GLY A 417 -1.16 -26.30 -8.58
CA GLY A 417 -1.58 -25.62 -7.34
C GLY A 417 -0.65 -24.47 -6.94
N GLY A 418 0.06 -23.89 -7.90
CA GLY A 418 1.06 -22.84 -7.71
C GLY A 418 2.48 -23.32 -7.37
N TYR A 419 2.67 -24.61 -7.10
CA TYR A 419 3.99 -25.17 -6.82
C TYR A 419 4.68 -25.65 -8.10
N ILE A 420 5.95 -25.32 -8.23
CA ILE A 420 6.77 -25.63 -9.41
C ILE A 420 7.25 -27.10 -9.40
N PHE A 421 7.21 -27.74 -10.58
CA PHE A 421 7.72 -29.08 -10.82
C PHE A 421 8.46 -29.20 -12.16
N ASP A 422 9.78 -29.33 -12.12
CA ASP A 422 10.63 -29.57 -13.29
C ASP A 422 10.32 -30.93 -13.96
N ASN A 423 9.86 -31.92 -13.18
CA ASN A 423 9.54 -33.28 -13.64
C ASN A 423 8.04 -33.54 -13.76
N GLY A 424 7.27 -32.56 -14.24
CA GLY A 424 5.83 -32.72 -14.49
C GLY A 424 5.49 -32.89 -15.96
N ILE A 425 4.39 -33.60 -16.25
CA ILE A 425 3.88 -33.81 -17.60
C ILE A 425 2.59 -33.00 -17.76
N CYS A 426 2.58 -32.06 -18.71
CA CYS A 426 1.39 -31.32 -19.07
C CYS A 426 0.54 -32.06 -20.09
N ILE A 427 -0.77 -32.10 -19.84
CA ILE A 427 -1.78 -32.70 -20.71
C ILE A 427 -2.94 -31.72 -20.84
N HIS A 428 -3.42 -31.55 -22.08
CA HIS A 428 -4.56 -30.69 -22.37
C HIS A 428 -5.69 -31.52 -23.02
N PRO A 429 -6.86 -31.66 -22.39
CA PRO A 429 -7.99 -32.34 -23.02
C PRO A 429 -8.49 -31.59 -24.26
N LYS A 430 -9.01 -32.32 -25.25
CA LYS A 430 -9.46 -31.73 -26.53
C LYS A 430 -10.89 -31.21 -26.48
N GLY A 431 -11.71 -31.70 -25.53
CA GLY A 431 -13.08 -31.23 -25.36
C GLY A 431 -13.89 -32.07 -24.37
N ASN A 432 -15.16 -31.69 -24.21
CA ASN A 432 -16.15 -32.51 -23.52
C ASN A 432 -16.34 -33.79 -24.37
N GLU A 433 -16.00 -34.96 -23.82
CA GLU A 433 -15.90 -36.28 -24.50
C GLU A 433 -14.56 -36.66 -25.17
N ASP A 434 -13.59 -35.75 -25.31
CA ASP A 434 -12.26 -36.09 -25.89
C ASP A 434 -11.14 -35.86 -24.85
N PRO A 435 -10.84 -36.89 -24.01
CA PRO A 435 -9.89 -36.77 -22.91
C PRO A 435 -8.46 -36.52 -23.38
N GLY A 436 -7.73 -35.74 -22.60
CA GLY A 436 -6.28 -35.75 -22.69
C GLY A 436 -5.73 -36.98 -21.96
N PHE A 437 -4.83 -37.77 -22.54
CA PHE A 437 -4.19 -38.88 -21.84
C PHE A 437 -2.83 -39.26 -22.41
N ILE A 438 -2.06 -39.99 -21.59
CA ILE A 438 -0.88 -40.75 -21.98
C ILE A 438 -1.05 -42.18 -21.45
N LYS A 439 -0.76 -43.17 -22.31
CA LYS A 439 -0.72 -44.59 -21.97
C LYS A 439 0.71 -45.10 -22.02
N ILE A 440 1.11 -45.78 -20.96
CA ILE A 440 2.48 -46.20 -20.68
C ILE A 440 2.49 -47.72 -20.66
N ASP A 441 3.45 -48.32 -21.37
CA ASP A 441 3.74 -49.75 -21.30
C ASP A 441 4.65 -50.07 -20.11
N LEU A 442 4.17 -50.95 -19.23
CA LEU A 442 4.86 -51.40 -18.03
C LEU A 442 5.51 -52.77 -18.18
N SER A 443 5.38 -53.45 -19.33
CA SER A 443 5.82 -54.84 -19.52
C SER A 443 7.31 -55.08 -19.25
N GLU A 444 8.15 -54.05 -19.39
CA GLU A 444 9.60 -54.09 -19.07
C GLU A 444 9.95 -53.35 -17.76
N ILE A 445 8.96 -52.89 -16.99
CA ILE A 445 9.11 -52.16 -15.74
C ILE A 445 8.68 -53.07 -14.58
N ASN A 446 9.65 -53.64 -13.87
CA ASN A 446 9.41 -54.61 -12.80
C ASN A 446 9.14 -53.98 -11.42
N TYR A 447 8.47 -52.83 -11.39
CA TYR A 447 8.25 -52.02 -10.17
C TYR A 447 6.76 -52.00 -9.82
N GLY A 448 6.44 -52.00 -8.53
CA GLY A 448 5.09 -52.27 -8.05
C GLY A 448 4.30 -51.04 -7.59
N LYS A 449 4.92 -49.87 -7.49
CA LYS A 449 4.29 -48.66 -6.95
C LYS A 449 4.34 -47.49 -7.91
N PHE A 450 3.33 -46.65 -7.87
CA PHE A 450 3.20 -45.44 -8.66
C PHE A 450 2.85 -44.25 -7.77
N HIS A 451 3.56 -43.15 -7.93
CA HIS A 451 3.31 -41.88 -7.25
C HIS A 451 3.14 -40.75 -8.26
N THR A 452 2.24 -39.82 -8.00
CA THR A 452 2.07 -38.58 -8.77
C THR A 452 1.38 -37.50 -7.94
N VAL A 453 1.64 -36.25 -8.28
CA VAL A 453 0.85 -35.09 -7.86
C VAL A 453 0.04 -34.62 -9.06
N LEU A 454 -1.28 -34.70 -8.99
CA LEU A 454 -2.14 -34.31 -10.10
C LEU A 454 -2.90 -33.02 -9.79
N GLY A 455 -3.19 -32.26 -10.84
CA GLY A 455 -3.93 -31.02 -10.69
C GLY A 455 -3.81 -30.11 -11.91
N LYS A 456 -4.37 -28.92 -11.74
CA LYS A 456 -4.44 -27.92 -12.80
C LYS A 456 -3.21 -27.04 -12.77
N THR A 457 -2.75 -26.65 -13.96
CA THR A 457 -1.75 -25.59 -14.04
C THR A 457 -2.42 -24.23 -13.87
N ARG A 458 -1.60 -23.18 -13.76
CA ARG A 458 -2.10 -21.80 -13.66
C ARG A 458 -2.94 -21.36 -14.87
N LYS A 459 -2.78 -21.99 -16.03
CA LYS A 459 -3.56 -21.68 -17.25
C LYS A 459 -4.85 -22.51 -17.39
N GLY A 460 -5.13 -23.42 -16.46
CA GLY A 460 -6.42 -24.11 -16.40
C GLY A 460 -7.54 -23.16 -15.92
N ILE A 461 -8.54 -22.86 -16.76
CA ILE A 461 -9.71 -22.01 -16.44
C ILE A 461 -10.70 -22.64 -15.44
N ALA A 462 -11.72 -21.87 -15.03
CA ALA A 462 -12.70 -22.07 -13.93
C ALA A 462 -13.44 -23.41 -13.83
N TYR A 463 -13.24 -24.32 -14.77
CA TYR A 463 -13.98 -25.58 -14.81
C TYR A 463 -13.31 -26.70 -14.01
N ASP A 464 -14.16 -27.59 -13.53
CA ASP A 464 -13.75 -28.82 -12.86
C ASP A 464 -13.11 -29.78 -13.89
N LEU A 465 -11.93 -30.30 -13.57
CA LEU A 465 -11.28 -31.37 -14.34
C LEU A 465 -11.38 -32.68 -13.59
N THR A 466 -11.71 -33.75 -14.31
CA THR A 466 -11.71 -35.12 -13.78
C THR A 466 -10.40 -35.79 -14.16
N PHE A 467 -9.62 -36.18 -13.16
CA PHE A 467 -8.40 -36.96 -13.31
C PHE A 467 -8.73 -38.42 -13.09
N ASN A 468 -8.32 -39.28 -14.02
CA ASN A 468 -8.46 -40.72 -13.91
C ASN A 468 -7.10 -41.39 -14.10
N ILE A 469 -6.86 -42.45 -13.34
CA ILE A 469 -5.71 -43.34 -13.51
C ILE A 469 -6.23 -44.74 -13.74
N TYR A 470 -5.78 -45.41 -14.80
CA TYR A 470 -6.18 -46.77 -15.14
C TYR A 470 -5.00 -47.73 -15.20
N GLY A 471 -5.21 -48.96 -14.72
CA GLY A 471 -4.31 -50.10 -14.94
C GLY A 471 -4.99 -51.13 -15.85
N ASP A 472 -4.43 -51.44 -17.02
CA ASP A 472 -5.03 -52.38 -18.01
C ASP A 472 -6.53 -52.14 -18.32
N GLU A 473 -6.95 -50.87 -18.29
CA GLU A 473 -8.34 -50.37 -18.42
C GLU A 473 -9.21 -50.41 -17.14
N GLU A 474 -8.74 -50.97 -16.03
CA GLU A 474 -9.39 -50.85 -14.72
C GLU A 474 -9.15 -49.44 -14.12
N VAL A 475 -10.19 -48.78 -13.61
CA VAL A 475 -10.06 -47.50 -12.91
C VAL A 475 -9.43 -47.74 -11.54
N LEU A 476 -8.22 -47.22 -11.33
CA LEU A 476 -7.53 -47.26 -10.03
C LEU A 476 -7.84 -46.03 -9.18
N PHE A 477 -8.06 -44.89 -9.84
CA PHE A 477 -8.30 -43.62 -9.17
C PHE A 477 -9.14 -42.68 -10.04
N THR A 478 -10.04 -41.93 -9.39
CA THR A 478 -10.80 -40.83 -10.01
C THR A 478 -10.94 -39.69 -9.01
N LYS A 479 -10.63 -38.46 -9.44
CA LYS A 479 -10.87 -37.24 -8.65
C LYS A 479 -11.29 -36.08 -9.54
N ILE A 480 -12.26 -35.31 -9.05
CA ILE A 480 -12.61 -34.01 -9.63
C ILE A 480 -11.85 -32.94 -8.87
N LEU A 481 -11.07 -32.14 -9.58
CA LEU A 481 -10.32 -31.03 -9.02
C LEU A 481 -10.75 -29.69 -9.62
N ARG A 482 -10.91 -28.73 -8.72
CA ARG A 482 -11.20 -27.32 -9.01
C ARG A 482 -9.89 -26.55 -9.20
N PRO A 483 -9.95 -25.33 -9.76
CA PRO A 483 -8.76 -24.48 -9.82
C PRO A 483 -8.11 -24.25 -8.44
N GLY A 484 -6.78 -24.25 -8.41
CA GLY A 484 -5.97 -24.18 -7.20
C GLY A 484 -5.96 -25.45 -6.34
N GLN A 485 -6.71 -26.51 -6.72
CA GLN A 485 -6.66 -27.81 -6.04
C GLN A 485 -5.69 -28.76 -6.74
N PHE A 486 -5.06 -29.60 -5.92
CA PHE A 486 -4.20 -30.69 -6.35
C PHE A 486 -4.36 -31.87 -5.39
N GLU A 487 -3.93 -33.05 -5.82
CA GLU A 487 -3.99 -34.26 -5.01
C GLU A 487 -2.72 -35.08 -5.24
N THR A 488 -2.21 -35.67 -4.18
CA THR A 488 -1.12 -36.65 -4.24
C THR A 488 -1.70 -38.06 -4.25
N VAL A 489 -1.24 -38.90 -5.17
CA VAL A 489 -1.76 -40.25 -5.34
C VAL A 489 -0.61 -41.26 -5.29
N ASP A 490 -0.74 -42.26 -4.43
CA ASP A 490 0.13 -43.43 -4.35
C ASP A 490 -0.70 -44.70 -4.62
N LEU A 491 -0.30 -45.49 -5.61
CA LEU A 491 -1.02 -46.69 -6.06
C LEU A 491 -0.09 -47.91 -6.08
N ASP A 492 -0.69 -49.09 -5.87
CA ASP A 492 -0.08 -50.36 -6.24
C ASP A 492 -0.41 -50.66 -7.69
N ILE A 493 0.63 -50.83 -8.52
CA ILE A 493 0.51 -51.13 -9.94
C ILE A 493 1.14 -52.48 -10.31
N SER A 494 1.51 -53.31 -9.32
CA SER A 494 2.30 -54.53 -9.53
C SER A 494 1.66 -55.59 -10.41
N THR A 495 0.34 -55.57 -10.57
CA THR A 495 -0.41 -56.54 -11.37
C THR A 495 -0.75 -56.06 -12.78
N TYR A 496 -0.44 -54.80 -13.12
CA TYR A 496 -0.87 -54.20 -14.38
C TYR A 496 0.26 -54.14 -15.40
N GLN A 497 -0.08 -54.27 -16.68
CA GLN A 497 0.87 -54.21 -17.81
C GLN A 497 0.89 -52.83 -18.48
N THR A 498 -0.13 -52.01 -18.25
CA THR A 498 -0.23 -50.66 -18.79
C THR A 498 -0.79 -49.70 -17.74
N LEU A 499 -0.34 -48.45 -17.79
CA LEU A 499 -0.89 -47.35 -16.99
C LEU A 499 -1.41 -46.26 -17.93
N LYS A 500 -2.63 -45.77 -17.72
CA LYS A 500 -3.19 -44.63 -18.46
C LYS A 500 -3.49 -43.49 -17.50
N LEU A 501 -2.83 -42.36 -17.74
CA LEU A 501 -3.04 -41.10 -17.02
C LEU A 501 -3.94 -40.22 -17.87
N GLU A 502 -5.16 -39.95 -17.41
CA GLU A 502 -6.19 -39.29 -18.19
C GLU A 502 -6.76 -38.07 -17.47
N VAL A 503 -6.98 -36.99 -18.22
CA VAL A 503 -7.70 -35.79 -17.79
C VAL A 503 -8.89 -35.54 -18.71
N LYS A 504 -10.05 -35.32 -18.09
CA LYS A 504 -11.32 -35.01 -18.76
C LYS A 504 -11.86 -33.66 -18.29
N ILE A 505 -12.42 -32.89 -19.22
CA ILE A 505 -13.22 -31.72 -18.86
C ILE A 505 -14.53 -32.23 -18.22
N GLY A 506 -14.98 -31.60 -17.13
CA GLY A 506 -16.30 -31.86 -16.56
C GLY A 506 -17.44 -31.45 -17.50
N ASN A 507 -18.71 -31.63 -17.08
CA ASN A 507 -19.93 -31.48 -17.90
C ASN A 507 -20.25 -30.07 -18.48
N ASP A 508 -19.29 -29.17 -18.67
CA ASP A 508 -19.50 -27.85 -19.28
C ASP A 508 -19.12 -27.85 -20.78
N ASN A 509 -20.07 -27.47 -21.64
CA ASN A 509 -19.99 -27.54 -23.10
C ASN A 509 -19.23 -26.37 -23.74
N THR A 510 -18.53 -25.54 -22.97
CA THR A 510 -17.81 -24.38 -23.49
C THR A 510 -16.30 -24.62 -23.45
N ILE A 511 -15.76 -25.13 -24.57
CA ILE A 511 -14.31 -25.33 -24.74
C ILE A 511 -13.64 -23.96 -24.74
N THR A 512 -12.58 -23.77 -23.95
CA THR A 512 -11.42 -23.02 -24.46
C THR A 512 -10.08 -23.27 -23.75
N TYR A 513 -9.99 -23.75 -22.51
CA TYR A 513 -8.68 -23.95 -21.84
C TYR A 513 -8.74 -25.04 -20.76
N GLY A 514 -7.72 -25.88 -20.63
CA GLY A 514 -7.73 -27.01 -19.68
C GLY A 514 -6.34 -27.51 -19.31
N SER A 515 -5.33 -26.64 -19.36
CA SER A 515 -3.95 -27.01 -19.04
C SER A 515 -3.87 -27.58 -17.62
N SER A 516 -3.32 -28.79 -17.54
CA SER A 516 -3.34 -29.66 -16.36
C SER A 516 -2.26 -30.71 -16.48
N GLY A 517 -2.06 -31.53 -15.45
CA GLY A 517 -1.15 -32.64 -15.62
C GLY A 517 -0.82 -33.40 -14.35
N PHE A 518 0.33 -34.06 -14.44
CA PHE A 518 0.85 -35.01 -13.47
C PHE A 518 2.29 -34.60 -13.15
N ALA A 519 2.48 -33.98 -11.99
CA ALA A 519 3.76 -33.59 -11.40
C ALA A 519 4.39 -34.75 -10.61
N ASP A 520 5.70 -34.68 -10.41
CA ASP A 520 6.49 -35.62 -9.60
C ASP A 520 6.14 -37.09 -9.86
N THR A 521 5.99 -37.43 -11.14
CA THR A 521 5.38 -38.71 -11.51
C THR A 521 6.44 -39.79 -11.64
N VAL A 522 6.35 -40.81 -10.78
CA VAL A 522 7.40 -41.80 -10.58
C VAL A 522 6.82 -43.19 -10.34
N ILE A 523 7.49 -44.20 -10.92
CA ILE A 523 7.25 -45.61 -10.65
C ILE A 523 8.41 -46.12 -9.79
N TYR A 524 8.14 -46.84 -8.71
CA TYR A 524 9.16 -47.28 -7.75
C TYR A 524 8.92 -48.68 -7.19
N LYS A 525 9.97 -49.26 -6.61
CA LYS A 525 9.94 -50.60 -6.00
C LYS A 525 9.31 -50.60 -4.61
#